data_AF-A0AAV1QQE9-F1
#
_entry.id   AF-A0AAV1QQE9-F1
#
_cell.length_a   1.000
_cell.length_b   1.000
_cell.length_c   1.000
_cell.angle_alpha   90.00
_cell.angle_beta   90.00
_cell.angle_gamma   90.00
#
_symmetry.space_group_name_H-M   'P 1'
#
loop_
_entity.id
_entity.type
_entity.pdbx_description
1 polymer ?
#
loop_
_entity_poly.entity_id
_entity_poly.type
_entity_poly.pdbx_seq_one_letter_code
_entity_poly.pdbx_strand_id
1 'polypeptide(L)'
;MRINPTTSGPGVSALEKKNLGHIAQIIGPVLDVAFPPGKLPNIYNALVVKGRDTVGQQINVTCEVQQLLGNNRVRAVAMSATDGLMRGMEVIDTGAPLSVPVGGATLGRIFNVLGEPVDELGPVDTRTTSPIHRSAPAFIQLDTKLSIFETGIKVVDLLAPYRRGGKIGLFGGAGVGKTVLIMELINNIAKAHGGVSVFGGVGERTREGNDLYMEMKESGVINEENIAESKVALVYGQMNEPPGARMRVGLTALTMAEYFRDVNEQDVLLFIDNIFRFVQAGSEVSALLGRMPSAVGYQPTLSTEMGSLQERITSTKEGSITSIQAVYVPADDLTDPAPATTFAHLDATTVLSRGLAAKVNDAEKGSDIDPQEAQQTLEIAEANLRKAEGKRQIIEANLALRRARARVEAINVISSAPMFLLYEYDIFWAFLIISSVIPILAFLISGLLSPIRKGPEKLSSYESGIEPMGDAWLQFRIRYYMFALVFVVFDVETVFLYPWAMSFDVLGVPVFIEALIFVLILIVGLVYAWRKGALEWS
;
A
#
# COMPACT_ATOMS: atom_id res chain seq x y z
N MET A 1 -41.58 -24.11 54.37
CA MET A 1 -42.66 -24.41 53.41
C MET A 1 -42.33 -23.68 52.12
N ARG A 2 -42.15 -24.44 51.03
CA ARG A 2 -41.62 -24.04 49.71
C ARG A 2 -42.60 -23.18 48.92
N ILE A 3 -42.13 -22.23 48.12
CA ILE A 3 -42.72 -21.91 46.80
C ILE A 3 -41.61 -21.41 45.84
N ASN A 4 -41.47 -22.09 44.70
CA ASN A 4 -40.48 -21.87 43.64
C ASN A 4 -40.68 -20.54 42.87
N PRO A 5 -39.63 -19.96 42.24
CA PRO A 5 -39.81 -19.05 41.12
C PRO A 5 -40.04 -19.86 39.83
N THR A 6 -41.20 -19.63 39.23
CA THR A 6 -41.61 -20.17 37.93
C THR A 6 -40.82 -19.54 36.78
N THR A 7 -40.42 -20.41 35.87
CA THR A 7 -39.83 -20.18 34.55
C THR A 7 -40.56 -19.11 33.73
N SER A 8 -39.88 -17.99 33.44
CA SER A 8 -40.22 -17.12 32.31
C SER A 8 -39.46 -17.63 31.08
N GLY A 9 -40.16 -18.23 30.12
CA GLY A 9 -39.58 -18.62 28.83
C GLY A 9 -39.08 -17.41 28.05
N PRO A 10 -38.10 -17.59 27.14
CA PRO A 10 -37.63 -16.52 26.25
C PRO A 10 -38.64 -16.34 25.12
N GLY A 11 -39.73 -15.64 25.41
CA GLY A 11 -40.65 -15.11 24.43
C GLY A 11 -40.38 -13.63 24.22
N VAL A 12 -39.97 -13.29 23.00
CA VAL A 12 -40.10 -11.96 22.37
C VAL A 12 -39.06 -10.89 22.77
N SER A 13 -37.87 -10.95 22.18
CA SER A 13 -37.13 -9.73 21.78
C SER A 13 -36.09 -10.03 20.69
N ALA A 14 -36.40 -9.68 19.44
CA ALA A 14 -35.48 -9.27 18.36
C ALA A 14 -36.12 -9.44 16.98
N LEU A 15 -37.26 -8.80 16.75
CA LEU A 15 -37.60 -8.36 15.38
C LEU A 15 -37.11 -6.91 15.29
N GLU A 16 -35.81 -6.72 15.05
CA GLU A 16 -35.32 -5.43 14.59
C GLU A 16 -36.14 -5.03 13.36
N LYS A 17 -36.77 -3.85 13.41
CA LYS A 17 -37.49 -3.28 12.26
C LYS A 17 -36.49 -3.12 11.12
N LYS A 18 -36.49 -4.06 10.17
CA LYS A 18 -35.69 -4.02 8.94
C LYS A 18 -35.83 -2.65 8.30
N ASN A 19 -34.69 -1.99 8.04
CA ASN A 19 -34.67 -0.71 7.38
C ASN A 19 -34.84 -0.94 5.86
N LEU A 20 -36.01 -0.57 5.34
CA LEU A 20 -36.42 -0.83 3.97
C LEU A 20 -36.28 0.44 3.12
N GLY A 21 -35.64 0.29 1.97
CA GLY A 21 -35.54 1.28 0.90
C GLY A 21 -36.02 0.71 -0.44
N HIS A 22 -35.93 1.52 -1.49
CA HIS A 22 -36.30 1.12 -2.85
C HIS A 22 -35.27 1.59 -3.87
N ILE A 23 -35.06 0.80 -4.92
CA ILE A 23 -34.16 1.17 -6.02
C ILE A 23 -34.74 2.36 -6.80
N ALA A 24 -34.04 3.49 -6.82
CA ALA A 24 -34.41 4.66 -7.60
C ALA A 24 -33.82 4.62 -9.01
N GLN A 25 -32.56 4.20 -9.15
CA GLN A 25 -31.83 4.17 -10.41
C GLN A 25 -30.78 3.05 -10.43
N ILE A 26 -30.48 2.55 -11.63
CA ILE A 26 -29.50 1.50 -11.91
C ILE A 26 -28.59 1.99 -13.04
N ILE A 27 -27.27 1.95 -12.84
CA ILE A 27 -26.24 2.34 -13.81
C ILE A 27 -25.14 1.26 -13.80
N GLY A 28 -25.29 0.24 -14.64
CA GLY A 28 -24.42 -0.94 -14.58
C GLY A 28 -24.43 -1.55 -13.16
N PRO A 29 -23.28 -1.73 -12.49
CA PRO A 29 -23.21 -2.26 -11.13
C PRO A 29 -23.49 -1.22 -10.04
N VAL A 30 -23.75 0.05 -10.38
CA VAL A 30 -24.07 1.11 -9.41
C VAL A 30 -25.58 1.27 -9.27
N LEU A 31 -26.05 1.30 -8.02
CA LEU A 31 -27.46 1.43 -7.66
C LEU A 31 -27.66 2.67 -6.78
N ASP A 32 -28.57 3.55 -7.17
CA ASP A 32 -29.04 4.62 -6.28
C ASP A 32 -30.31 4.13 -5.58
N VAL A 33 -30.27 4.06 -4.25
CA VAL A 33 -31.34 3.53 -3.40
C VAL A 33 -31.88 4.64 -2.51
N ALA A 34 -33.21 4.78 -2.46
CA ALA A 34 -33.88 5.76 -1.63
C ALA A 34 -34.44 5.11 -0.36
N PHE A 35 -34.16 5.72 0.79
CA PHE A 35 -34.64 5.29 2.10
C PHE A 35 -35.63 6.31 2.69
N PRO A 36 -36.47 5.89 3.64
CA PRO A 36 -37.29 6.82 4.41
C PRO A 36 -36.46 7.87 5.17
N PRO A 37 -37.00 9.07 5.41
CA PRO A 37 -36.32 10.11 6.19
C PRO A 37 -35.86 9.60 7.56
N GLY A 38 -34.63 9.94 7.95
CA GLY A 38 -34.05 9.56 9.24
C GLY A 38 -33.56 8.11 9.35
N LYS A 39 -33.65 7.32 8.27
CA LYS A 39 -33.14 5.94 8.20
C LYS A 39 -32.10 5.75 7.09
N LEU A 40 -31.25 6.74 6.89
CA LEU A 40 -30.19 6.66 5.90
C LEU A 40 -29.11 5.68 6.38
N PRO A 41 -28.72 4.67 5.58
CA PRO A 41 -27.61 3.77 5.92
C PRO A 41 -26.26 4.50 5.98
N ASN A 42 -25.34 3.95 6.77
CA ASN A 42 -23.96 4.45 6.83
C ASN A 42 -23.16 4.05 5.58
N ILE A 43 -22.06 4.75 5.32
CA ILE A 43 -21.07 4.34 4.32
C ILE A 43 -20.50 2.97 4.73
N TYR A 44 -20.30 2.10 3.74
CA TYR A 44 -19.90 0.70 3.88
C TYR A 44 -20.92 -0.26 4.44
N ASN A 45 -22.14 0.17 4.80
CA ASN A 45 -23.21 -0.78 5.12
C ASN A 45 -23.53 -1.66 3.90
N ALA A 46 -23.80 -2.94 4.18
CA ALA A 46 -24.32 -3.85 3.18
C ALA A 46 -25.82 -3.65 2.99
N LEU A 47 -26.25 -3.64 1.73
CA LEU A 47 -27.64 -3.57 1.31
C LEU A 47 -27.97 -4.86 0.58
N VAL A 48 -29.11 -5.47 0.90
CA VAL A 48 -29.58 -6.70 0.26
C VAL A 48 -30.84 -6.39 -0.52
N VAL A 49 -30.75 -6.51 -1.84
CA VAL A 49 -31.92 -6.40 -2.71
C VAL A 49 -32.60 -7.76 -2.76
N LYS A 50 -33.87 -7.83 -2.33
CA LYS A 50 -34.68 -9.04 -2.44
C LYS A 50 -35.79 -8.82 -3.46
N GLY A 51 -35.84 -9.70 -4.45
CA GLY A 51 -36.85 -9.62 -5.50
C GLY A 51 -37.15 -10.96 -6.14
N ARG A 52 -38.11 -10.93 -7.06
CA ARG A 52 -38.30 -11.99 -8.06
C ARG A 52 -38.13 -11.35 -9.43
N ASP A 53 -37.40 -12.02 -10.31
CA ASP A 53 -37.34 -11.60 -11.71
C ASP A 53 -38.70 -11.79 -12.40
N THR A 54 -38.84 -11.24 -13.61
CA THR A 54 -39.88 -11.54 -14.60
C THR A 54 -40.14 -13.03 -14.80
N VAL A 55 -39.12 -13.88 -14.63
CA VAL A 55 -39.20 -15.35 -14.78
C VAL A 55 -39.51 -16.06 -13.45
N GLY A 56 -39.70 -15.31 -12.35
CA GLY A 56 -40.04 -15.84 -11.03
C GLY A 56 -38.85 -16.36 -10.22
N GLN A 57 -37.62 -16.27 -10.74
CA GLN A 57 -36.40 -16.62 -10.03
C GLN A 57 -36.13 -15.63 -8.89
N GLN A 58 -35.70 -16.14 -7.74
CA GLN A 58 -35.41 -15.31 -6.57
C GLN A 58 -34.09 -14.56 -6.79
N ILE A 59 -34.16 -13.23 -6.79
CA ILE A 59 -32.99 -12.36 -6.89
C ILE A 59 -32.55 -11.97 -5.48
N ASN A 60 -31.29 -12.23 -5.18
CA ASN A 60 -30.63 -11.81 -3.95
C ASN A 60 -29.29 -11.17 -4.31
N VAL A 61 -29.27 -9.83 -4.42
CA VAL A 61 -28.05 -9.10 -4.81
C VAL A 61 -27.60 -8.27 -3.62
N THR A 62 -26.37 -8.52 -3.17
CA THR A 62 -25.73 -7.75 -2.10
C THR A 62 -24.97 -6.57 -2.70
N CYS A 63 -25.14 -5.41 -2.10
CA CYS A 63 -24.53 -4.15 -2.53
C CYS A 63 -23.89 -3.46 -1.33
N GLU A 64 -22.88 -2.62 -1.55
CA GLU A 64 -22.21 -1.86 -0.49
C GLU A 64 -22.39 -0.36 -0.74
N VAL A 65 -22.82 0.37 0.29
CA VAL A 65 -22.96 1.83 0.23
C VAL A 65 -21.60 2.50 0.07
N GLN A 66 -21.43 3.29 -1.00
CA GLN A 66 -20.20 4.06 -1.25
C GLN A 66 -20.35 5.55 -0.97
N GLN A 67 -21.52 6.13 -1.24
CA GLN A 67 -21.73 7.58 -1.13
C GLN A 67 -23.15 7.91 -0.68
N LEU A 68 -23.29 9.04 0.00
CA LEU A 68 -24.58 9.62 0.37
C LEU A 68 -24.88 10.77 -0.61
N LEU A 69 -25.96 10.67 -1.39
CA LEU A 69 -26.28 11.62 -2.46
C LEU A 69 -27.16 12.80 -1.99
N GLY A 70 -27.70 12.73 -0.77
CA GLY A 70 -28.75 13.64 -0.30
C GLY A 70 -30.15 13.19 -0.72
N ASN A 71 -31.19 13.93 -0.30
CA ASN A 71 -32.60 13.58 -0.55
C ASN A 71 -32.97 12.14 -0.15
N ASN A 72 -32.40 11.68 0.97
CA ASN A 72 -32.51 10.31 1.47
C ASN A 72 -32.07 9.21 0.48
N ARG A 73 -31.16 9.54 -0.44
CA ARG A 73 -30.59 8.58 -1.39
C ARG A 73 -29.15 8.25 -1.05
N VAL A 74 -28.82 6.99 -1.22
CA VAL A 74 -27.46 6.45 -1.14
C VAL A 74 -27.09 5.83 -2.48
N ARG A 75 -25.80 5.92 -2.82
CA ARG A 75 -25.22 5.24 -3.96
C ARG A 75 -24.47 4.01 -3.47
N ALA A 76 -24.87 2.85 -3.94
CA ALA A 76 -24.29 1.57 -3.61
C ALA A 76 -23.69 0.90 -4.86
N VAL A 77 -22.71 0.03 -4.64
CA VAL A 77 -22.09 -0.80 -5.69
C VAL A 77 -22.45 -2.25 -5.43
N ALA A 78 -22.95 -2.94 -6.46
CA ALA A 78 -23.31 -4.34 -6.40
C ALA A 78 -22.07 -5.25 -6.38
N MET A 79 -22.14 -6.30 -5.56
CA MET A 79 -21.14 -7.36 -5.45
C MET A 79 -21.46 -8.57 -6.33
N SER A 80 -22.64 -8.59 -6.95
CA SER A 80 -23.09 -9.64 -7.86
C SER A 80 -23.71 -9.01 -9.11
N ALA A 81 -23.97 -9.81 -10.14
CA ALA A 81 -24.58 -9.33 -11.37
C ALA A 81 -25.91 -8.61 -11.08
N THR A 82 -26.13 -7.48 -11.75
CA THR A 82 -27.34 -6.65 -11.59
C THR A 82 -28.44 -7.00 -12.58
N ASP A 83 -28.31 -8.12 -13.29
CA ASP A 83 -29.29 -8.60 -14.25
C ASP A 83 -30.61 -8.95 -13.53
N GLY A 84 -31.74 -8.57 -14.14
CA GLY A 84 -33.06 -8.74 -13.54
C GLY A 84 -33.44 -7.70 -12.48
N LEU A 85 -32.54 -6.80 -12.07
CA LEU A 85 -32.90 -5.72 -11.13
C LEU A 85 -33.79 -4.65 -11.80
N MET A 86 -34.83 -4.24 -11.08
CA MET A 86 -35.77 -3.21 -11.53
C MET A 86 -35.88 -2.07 -10.53
N ARG A 87 -36.24 -0.89 -11.04
CA ARG A 87 -36.58 0.26 -10.18
C ARG A 87 -37.81 -0.07 -9.34
N GLY A 88 -37.82 0.40 -8.11
CA GLY A 88 -38.88 0.13 -7.13
C GLY A 88 -38.72 -1.18 -6.36
N MET A 89 -37.76 -2.05 -6.70
CA MET A 89 -37.47 -3.24 -5.90
C MET A 89 -37.06 -2.88 -4.47
N GLU A 90 -37.47 -3.70 -3.51
CA GLU A 90 -37.19 -3.51 -2.10
C GLU A 90 -35.72 -3.81 -1.77
N VAL A 91 -35.11 -2.91 -1.01
CA VAL A 91 -33.73 -3.00 -0.54
C VAL A 91 -33.73 -3.01 0.97
N ILE A 92 -33.03 -3.96 1.57
CA ILE A 92 -32.91 -4.09 3.02
C ILE A 92 -31.51 -3.64 3.42
N ASP A 93 -31.41 -2.64 4.28
CA ASP A 93 -30.15 -2.28 4.94
C ASP A 93 -29.89 -3.26 6.09
N THR A 94 -28.70 -3.87 6.08
CA THR A 94 -28.28 -4.82 7.13
C THR A 94 -27.83 -4.13 8.40
N GLY A 95 -27.59 -2.81 8.37
CA GLY A 95 -27.10 -2.02 9.49
C GLY A 95 -25.60 -2.15 9.76
N ALA A 96 -24.90 -3.06 9.07
CA ALA A 96 -23.49 -3.36 9.30
C ALA A 96 -22.73 -3.55 7.97
N PRO A 97 -21.39 -3.42 7.99
CA PRO A 97 -20.57 -3.73 6.83
C PRO A 97 -20.68 -5.20 6.39
N LEU A 98 -20.32 -5.46 5.13
CA LEU A 98 -20.21 -6.83 4.62
C LEU A 98 -19.29 -7.64 5.54
N SER A 99 -19.78 -8.79 5.99
CA SER A 99 -19.10 -9.65 6.97
C SER A 99 -18.97 -11.05 6.42
N VAL A 100 -17.81 -11.66 6.62
CA VAL A 100 -17.40 -12.93 6.02
C VAL A 100 -17.10 -13.96 7.12
N PRO A 101 -17.29 -15.26 6.86
CA PRO A 101 -16.96 -16.29 7.84
C PRO A 101 -15.45 -16.34 8.07
N VAL A 102 -15.05 -16.63 9.30
CA VAL A 102 -13.63 -16.71 9.70
C VAL A 102 -13.38 -17.91 10.61
N GLY A 103 -12.13 -18.36 10.67
CA GLY A 103 -11.67 -19.44 11.56
C GLY A 103 -11.34 -20.74 10.84
N GLY A 104 -10.96 -21.78 11.60
CA GLY A 104 -10.44 -23.03 11.03
C GLY A 104 -11.38 -23.74 10.04
N ALA A 105 -12.70 -23.53 10.16
CA ALA A 105 -13.68 -24.10 9.24
C ALA A 105 -13.66 -23.47 7.83
N THR A 106 -12.94 -22.35 7.63
CA THR A 106 -12.72 -21.78 6.29
C THR A 106 -11.58 -22.47 5.55
N LEU A 107 -10.75 -23.25 6.24
CA LEU A 107 -9.63 -23.95 5.60
C LEU A 107 -10.15 -25.10 4.72
N GLY A 108 -9.52 -25.27 3.56
CA GLY A 108 -9.88 -26.25 2.52
C GLY A 108 -11.08 -25.86 1.66
N ARG A 109 -11.69 -24.69 1.91
CA ARG A 109 -12.92 -24.24 1.24
C ARG A 109 -12.66 -23.10 0.25
N ILE A 110 -13.55 -22.96 -0.72
CA ILE A 110 -13.54 -21.88 -1.71
C ILE A 110 -14.69 -20.91 -1.44
N PHE A 111 -14.39 -19.62 -1.33
CA PHE A 111 -15.36 -18.56 -1.06
C PHE A 111 -15.43 -17.52 -2.18
N ASN A 112 -16.61 -16.93 -2.35
CA ASN A 112 -16.79 -15.70 -3.10
C ASN A 112 -16.51 -14.45 -2.24
N VAL A 113 -16.63 -13.25 -2.82
CA VAL A 113 -16.44 -11.98 -2.10
C VAL A 113 -17.36 -11.80 -0.88
N LEU A 114 -18.55 -12.39 -0.91
CA LEU A 114 -19.55 -12.33 0.17
C LEU A 114 -19.23 -13.31 1.31
N GLY A 115 -18.25 -14.20 1.13
CA GLY A 115 -17.94 -15.26 2.09
C GLY A 115 -18.86 -16.47 1.98
N GLU A 116 -19.57 -16.62 0.87
CA GLU A 116 -20.39 -17.80 0.59
C GLU A 116 -19.53 -18.88 -0.08
N PRO A 117 -19.65 -20.16 0.32
CA PRO A 117 -18.89 -21.24 -0.28
C PRO A 117 -19.34 -21.53 -1.71
N VAL A 118 -18.39 -21.68 -2.63
CA VAL A 118 -18.62 -21.94 -4.07
C VAL A 118 -18.03 -23.28 -4.54
N ASP A 119 -17.70 -24.16 -3.60
CA ASP A 119 -17.04 -25.46 -3.84
C ASP A 119 -17.99 -26.66 -3.85
N GLU A 120 -19.31 -26.43 -3.77
CA GLU A 120 -20.36 -27.47 -3.74
C GLU A 120 -20.27 -28.44 -2.54
N LEU A 121 -19.42 -28.17 -1.54
CA LEU A 121 -19.23 -29.01 -0.34
C LEU A 121 -20.22 -28.68 0.80
N GLY A 122 -21.34 -28.05 0.48
CA GLY A 122 -22.37 -27.63 1.45
C GLY A 122 -22.01 -26.36 2.26
N PRO A 123 -22.85 -25.93 3.19
CA PRO A 123 -22.63 -24.72 3.98
C PRO A 123 -21.46 -24.86 4.95
N VAL A 124 -20.74 -23.77 5.20
CA VAL A 124 -19.67 -23.70 6.20
C VAL A 124 -20.29 -23.38 7.57
N ASP A 125 -20.13 -24.28 8.54
CA ASP A 125 -20.73 -24.15 9.87
C ASP A 125 -19.87 -23.23 10.75
N THR A 126 -19.98 -21.92 10.54
CA THR A 126 -19.24 -20.90 11.30
C THR A 126 -20.18 -19.95 12.02
N ARG A 127 -20.02 -19.87 13.35
CA ARG A 127 -20.73 -18.90 14.20
C ARG A 127 -20.04 -17.53 14.22
N THR A 128 -18.77 -17.48 13.82
CA THR A 128 -17.96 -16.27 13.87
C THR A 128 -17.81 -15.68 12.49
N THR A 129 -18.27 -14.45 12.32
CA THR A 129 -18.04 -13.64 11.12
C THR A 129 -17.26 -12.39 11.50
N SER A 130 -16.61 -11.77 10.52
CA SER A 130 -15.87 -10.53 10.70
C SER A 130 -16.10 -9.57 9.54
N PRO A 131 -16.19 -8.25 9.80
CA PRO A 131 -16.41 -7.26 8.75
C PRO A 131 -15.17 -7.13 7.86
N ILE A 132 -15.37 -6.92 6.56
CA ILE A 132 -14.26 -6.76 5.61
C ILE A 132 -13.55 -5.42 5.74
N HIS A 133 -14.25 -4.42 6.28
CA HIS A 133 -13.73 -3.07 6.54
C HIS A 133 -13.29 -2.99 7.99
N ARG A 134 -11.97 -3.07 8.21
CA ARG A 134 -11.33 -2.95 9.51
C ARG A 134 -10.23 -1.91 9.47
N SER A 135 -9.97 -1.29 10.61
CA SER A 135 -8.82 -0.39 10.78
C SER A 135 -7.52 -1.20 10.83
N ALA A 136 -6.43 -0.62 10.32
CA ALA A 136 -5.10 -1.18 10.47
C ALA A 136 -4.69 -1.24 11.95
N PRO A 137 -3.80 -2.19 12.34
CA PRO A 137 -3.27 -2.26 13.69
C PRO A 137 -2.62 -0.94 14.14
N ALA A 138 -2.77 -0.60 15.42
CA ALA A 138 -2.14 0.59 15.97
C ALA A 138 -0.62 0.42 16.06
N PHE A 139 0.13 1.52 16.01
CA PHE A 139 1.59 1.51 16.08
C PHE A 139 2.16 0.73 17.27
N ILE A 140 1.48 0.77 18.43
CA ILE A 140 1.89 0.07 19.66
C ILE A 140 1.75 -1.46 19.54
N GLN A 141 0.91 -1.94 18.63
CA GLN A 141 0.67 -3.38 18.39
C GLN A 141 1.67 -3.97 17.40
N LEU A 142 2.41 -3.15 16.65
CA LEU A 142 3.35 -3.60 15.64
C LEU A 142 4.59 -4.24 16.28
N ASP A 143 5.09 -5.32 15.66
CA ASP A 143 6.38 -5.90 16.03
C ASP A 143 7.53 -5.20 15.29
N THR A 144 8.57 -4.88 16.05
CA THR A 144 9.79 -4.21 15.56
C THR A 144 10.93 -5.19 15.31
N LYS A 145 10.77 -6.47 15.70
CA LYS A 145 11.80 -7.48 15.49
C LYS A 145 11.94 -7.82 14.00
N LEU A 146 13.18 -7.78 13.53
CA LEU A 146 13.56 -8.30 12.23
C LEU A 146 13.79 -9.81 12.35
N SER A 147 12.89 -10.59 11.76
CA SER A 147 13.04 -12.03 11.56
C SER A 147 12.90 -12.38 10.09
N ILE A 148 13.81 -13.20 9.59
CA ILE A 148 13.79 -13.70 8.22
C ILE A 148 12.74 -14.80 8.12
N PHE A 149 11.99 -14.79 7.02
CA PHE A 149 11.05 -15.81 6.63
C PHE A 149 11.76 -16.77 5.67
N GLU A 150 12.07 -17.98 6.14
CA GLU A 150 12.79 -19.00 5.36
C GLU A 150 11.84 -19.65 4.36
N THR A 151 12.10 -19.43 3.07
CA THR A 151 11.21 -19.90 2.00
C THR A 151 11.51 -21.32 1.53
N GLY A 152 12.73 -21.82 1.80
CA GLY A 152 13.25 -23.06 1.23
C GLY A 152 13.73 -22.91 -0.22
N ILE A 153 13.58 -21.71 -0.81
CA ILE A 153 14.03 -21.42 -2.17
C ILE A 153 15.38 -20.72 -2.09
N LYS A 154 16.44 -21.44 -2.45
CA LYS A 154 17.84 -20.96 -2.36
C LYS A 154 18.05 -19.55 -2.92
N VAL A 155 17.48 -19.24 -4.09
CA VAL A 155 17.66 -17.92 -4.73
C VAL A 155 17.02 -16.81 -3.89
N VAL A 156 15.83 -17.08 -3.33
CA VAL A 156 15.11 -16.12 -2.48
C VAL A 156 15.83 -15.95 -1.17
N ASP A 157 16.10 -17.04 -0.44
CA ASP A 157 16.73 -17.01 0.87
C ASP A 157 18.15 -16.41 0.84
N LEU A 158 18.85 -16.54 -0.29
CA LEU A 158 20.22 -16.03 -0.48
C LEU A 158 20.28 -14.57 -0.95
N LEU A 159 19.48 -14.20 -1.96
CA LEU A 159 19.63 -12.92 -2.66
C LEU A 159 18.55 -11.90 -2.28
N ALA A 160 17.36 -12.36 -1.92
CA ALA A 160 16.22 -11.51 -1.60
C ALA A 160 15.44 -12.10 -0.41
N PRO A 161 16.06 -12.18 0.78
CA PRO A 161 15.45 -12.84 1.92
C PRO A 161 14.15 -12.15 2.30
N TYR A 162 13.08 -12.92 2.45
CA TYR A 162 11.79 -12.39 2.87
C TYR A 162 11.80 -12.12 4.37
N ARG A 163 11.07 -11.09 4.80
CA ARG A 163 10.87 -10.76 6.21
C ARG A 163 9.53 -11.33 6.67
N ARG A 164 9.46 -11.83 7.90
CA ARG A 164 8.19 -12.20 8.55
C ARG A 164 7.30 -10.96 8.72
N GLY A 165 6.06 -11.05 8.23
CA GLY A 165 5.14 -9.92 8.08
C GLY A 165 5.48 -8.96 6.95
N GLY A 166 6.45 -9.33 6.11
CA GLY A 166 6.86 -8.53 4.97
C GLY A 166 5.81 -8.53 3.86
N LYS A 167 5.85 -7.47 3.05
CA LYS A 167 5.06 -7.29 1.84
C LYS A 167 5.95 -7.53 0.62
N ILE A 168 5.75 -8.67 -0.05
CA ILE A 168 6.59 -9.08 -1.17
C ILE A 168 5.84 -8.87 -2.49
N GLY A 169 6.47 -8.18 -3.44
CA GLY A 169 5.98 -8.07 -4.81
C GLY A 169 6.59 -9.12 -5.73
N LEU A 170 5.75 -9.96 -6.33
CA LEU A 170 6.12 -10.87 -7.43
C LEU A 170 5.81 -10.22 -8.77
N PHE A 171 6.85 -9.87 -9.50
CA PHE A 171 6.75 -9.28 -10.84
C PHE A 171 6.98 -10.35 -11.89
N GLY A 172 6.23 -10.27 -12.98
CA GLY A 172 6.43 -11.19 -14.09
C GLY A 172 5.26 -11.25 -15.04
N GLY A 173 5.55 -11.47 -16.32
CA GLY A 173 4.54 -11.71 -17.34
C GLY A 173 3.76 -13.00 -17.11
N ALA A 174 2.74 -13.25 -17.94
CA ALA A 174 2.05 -14.55 -17.93
C ALA A 174 3.04 -15.69 -18.26
N GLY A 175 2.90 -16.83 -17.56
CA GLY A 175 3.65 -18.06 -17.84
C GLY A 175 5.10 -18.11 -17.38
N VAL A 176 5.55 -17.18 -16.51
CA VAL A 176 6.94 -17.14 -16.01
C VAL A 176 7.16 -17.91 -14.70
N GLY A 177 6.15 -18.64 -14.20
CA GLY A 177 6.26 -19.44 -12.97
C GLY A 177 5.81 -18.76 -11.66
N LYS A 178 5.01 -17.68 -11.73
CA LYS A 178 4.45 -17.01 -10.53
C LYS A 178 3.63 -17.98 -9.66
N THR A 179 2.69 -18.69 -10.26
CA THR A 179 1.82 -19.66 -9.57
C THR A 179 2.60 -20.83 -8.98
N VAL A 180 3.61 -21.33 -9.72
CA VAL A 180 4.51 -22.40 -9.23
C VAL A 180 5.26 -21.95 -7.97
N LEU A 181 5.79 -20.73 -7.97
CA LEU A 181 6.47 -20.18 -6.81
C LEU A 181 5.52 -19.97 -5.63
N ILE A 182 4.27 -19.53 -5.88
CA ILE A 182 3.24 -19.42 -4.85
C ILE A 182 2.95 -20.77 -4.20
N MET A 183 2.72 -21.81 -4.99
CA MET A 183 2.43 -23.14 -4.48
C MET A 183 3.60 -23.73 -3.69
N GLU A 184 4.81 -23.56 -4.18
CA GLU A 184 6.01 -24.04 -3.50
C GLU A 184 6.17 -23.38 -2.13
N LEU A 185 5.89 -22.08 -2.02
CA LEU A 185 5.87 -21.36 -0.75
C LEU A 185 4.79 -21.88 0.21
N ILE A 186 3.58 -22.14 -0.29
CA ILE A 186 2.49 -22.72 0.51
C ILE A 186 2.89 -24.10 1.04
N ASN A 187 3.43 -24.96 0.17
CA ASN A 187 3.86 -26.32 0.49
C ASN A 187 4.98 -26.34 1.53
N ASN A 188 5.99 -25.46 1.40
CA ASN A 188 7.11 -25.42 2.33
C ASN A 188 6.69 -24.94 3.72
N ILE A 189 5.71 -24.03 3.82
CA ILE A 189 5.19 -23.57 5.12
C ILE A 189 4.28 -24.58 5.77
N ALA A 190 3.42 -25.21 4.97
CA ALA A 190 2.59 -26.31 5.41
C ALA A 190 3.44 -27.42 6.06
N LYS A 191 4.64 -27.68 5.54
CA LYS A 191 5.56 -28.70 6.08
C LYS A 191 6.43 -28.21 7.24
N ALA A 192 6.97 -26.99 7.18
CA ALA A 192 8.01 -26.54 8.11
C ALA A 192 7.48 -25.75 9.33
N HIS A 193 6.39 -24.99 9.20
CA HIS A 193 6.02 -23.97 10.20
C HIS A 193 4.64 -24.14 10.82
N GLY A 194 3.83 -25.10 10.37
CA GLY A 194 2.47 -25.30 10.90
C GLY A 194 1.54 -24.10 10.69
N GLY A 195 1.95 -23.12 9.87
CA GLY A 195 1.18 -21.93 9.54
C GLY A 195 0.09 -22.21 8.51
N VAL A 196 -0.81 -21.25 8.37
CA VAL A 196 -1.94 -21.30 7.43
C VAL A 196 -1.72 -20.31 6.28
N SER A 197 -2.34 -20.58 5.14
CA SER A 197 -2.28 -19.72 3.96
C SER A 197 -3.69 -19.26 3.57
N VAL A 198 -3.80 -18.04 3.07
CA VAL A 198 -5.04 -17.51 2.49
C VAL A 198 -4.72 -17.00 1.09
N PHE A 199 -5.47 -17.45 0.10
CA PHE A 199 -5.32 -17.03 -1.28
C PHE A 199 -6.48 -16.13 -1.70
N GLY A 200 -6.17 -14.89 -2.09
CA GLY A 200 -7.10 -13.93 -2.67
C GLY A 200 -6.88 -13.79 -4.18
N GLY A 201 -7.71 -14.49 -4.97
CA GLY A 201 -7.71 -14.41 -6.42
C GLY A 201 -8.52 -13.20 -6.91
N VAL A 202 -7.85 -12.03 -7.04
CA VAL A 202 -8.43 -10.77 -7.51
C VAL A 202 -8.38 -10.69 -9.04
N GLY A 203 -9.54 -10.78 -9.69
CA GLY A 203 -9.65 -10.69 -11.14
C GLY A 203 -8.87 -11.80 -11.86
N GLU A 204 -8.80 -12.98 -11.25
CA GLU A 204 -8.19 -14.18 -11.83
C GLU A 204 -9.11 -14.85 -12.84
N ARG A 205 -8.52 -15.61 -13.76
CA ARG A 205 -9.32 -16.43 -14.68
C ARG A 205 -9.85 -17.65 -13.93
N THR A 206 -11.10 -18.00 -14.18
CA THR A 206 -11.74 -19.20 -13.61
C THR A 206 -10.93 -20.47 -13.85
N ARG A 207 -10.33 -20.61 -15.04
CA ARG A 207 -9.44 -21.75 -15.36
C ARG A 207 -8.20 -21.78 -14.46
N GLU A 208 -7.51 -20.65 -14.31
CA GLU A 208 -6.27 -20.55 -13.52
C GLU A 208 -6.54 -20.84 -12.03
N GLY A 209 -7.67 -20.37 -11.49
CA GLY A 209 -8.09 -20.71 -10.14
C GLY A 209 -8.48 -22.19 -9.95
N ASN A 210 -9.11 -22.81 -10.96
CA ASN A 210 -9.44 -24.24 -10.93
C ASN A 210 -8.17 -25.11 -10.98
N ASP A 211 -7.23 -24.78 -11.88
CA ASP A 211 -5.97 -25.52 -12.02
C ASP A 211 -5.18 -25.46 -10.70
N LEU A 212 -5.07 -24.28 -10.09
CA LEU A 212 -4.45 -24.10 -8.78
C LEU A 212 -5.12 -24.93 -7.67
N TYR A 213 -6.47 -24.98 -7.66
CA TYR A 213 -7.21 -25.78 -6.68
C TYR A 213 -6.93 -27.29 -6.83
N MET A 214 -6.90 -27.79 -8.06
CA MET A 214 -6.58 -29.19 -8.33
C MET A 214 -5.13 -29.51 -7.94
N GLU A 215 -4.18 -28.65 -8.29
CA GLU A 215 -2.78 -28.83 -7.92
C GLU A 215 -2.57 -28.79 -6.38
N MET A 216 -3.35 -27.98 -5.65
CA MET A 216 -3.33 -27.96 -4.17
C MET A 216 -3.87 -29.24 -3.55
N LYS A 217 -4.83 -29.89 -4.21
CA LYS A 217 -5.34 -31.21 -3.79
C LYS A 217 -4.31 -32.31 -4.06
N GLU A 218 -3.73 -32.32 -5.26
CA GLU A 218 -2.71 -33.30 -5.65
C GLU A 218 -1.44 -33.21 -4.79
N SER A 219 -1.04 -31.99 -4.39
CA SER A 219 0.11 -31.77 -3.51
C SER A 219 -0.16 -32.02 -2.02
N GLY A 220 -1.41 -32.31 -1.63
CA GLY A 220 -1.81 -32.56 -0.24
C GLY A 220 -1.86 -31.31 0.65
N VAL A 221 -1.87 -30.11 0.05
CA VAL A 221 -2.10 -28.85 0.79
C VAL A 221 -3.57 -28.73 1.21
N ILE A 222 -4.47 -29.20 0.35
CA ILE A 222 -5.90 -29.40 0.64
C ILE A 222 -6.11 -30.90 0.78
N ASN A 223 -6.58 -31.32 1.96
CA ASN A 223 -6.87 -32.72 2.22
C ASN A 223 -8.34 -33.01 1.90
N GLU A 224 -8.60 -33.80 0.86
CA GLU A 224 -9.96 -34.17 0.43
C GLU A 224 -10.67 -35.08 1.44
N GLU A 225 -9.92 -35.97 2.11
CA GLU A 225 -10.48 -36.91 3.08
C GLU A 225 -10.82 -36.21 4.40
N ASN A 226 -10.01 -35.22 4.79
CA ASN A 226 -10.22 -34.42 5.99
C ASN A 226 -10.01 -32.92 5.72
N ILE A 227 -11.10 -32.24 5.34
CA ILE A 227 -11.09 -30.79 5.06
C ILE A 227 -10.54 -29.99 6.25
N ALA A 228 -10.80 -30.42 7.49
CA ALA A 228 -10.36 -29.71 8.70
C ALA A 228 -8.83 -29.69 8.88
N GLU A 229 -8.09 -30.58 8.21
CA GLU A 229 -6.62 -30.59 8.21
C GLU A 229 -6.01 -29.78 7.07
N SER A 230 -6.83 -29.24 6.17
CA SER A 230 -6.36 -28.37 5.09
C SER A 230 -5.72 -27.11 5.68
N LYS A 231 -4.71 -26.59 4.98
CA LYS A 231 -3.92 -25.43 5.49
C LYS A 231 -4.14 -24.15 4.69
N VAL A 232 -5.02 -24.17 3.70
CA VAL A 232 -5.27 -23.04 2.82
C VAL A 232 -6.76 -22.69 2.76
N ALA A 233 -7.11 -21.41 2.83
CA ALA A 233 -8.44 -20.90 2.49
C ALA A 233 -8.36 -20.15 1.15
N LEU A 234 -9.32 -20.39 0.25
CA LEU A 234 -9.34 -19.80 -1.09
C LEU A 234 -10.51 -18.81 -1.21
N VAL A 235 -10.22 -17.58 -1.63
CA VAL A 235 -11.22 -16.55 -1.89
C VAL A 235 -11.03 -16.04 -3.31
N TYR A 236 -12.06 -16.15 -4.14
CA TYR A 236 -12.01 -15.70 -5.53
C TYR A 236 -12.98 -14.56 -5.81
N GLY A 237 -12.50 -13.61 -6.62
CA GLY A 237 -13.30 -12.57 -7.25
C GLY A 237 -12.92 -12.55 -8.72
N GLN A 238 -13.59 -13.38 -9.52
CA GLN A 238 -13.14 -13.73 -10.87
C GLN A 238 -13.29 -12.59 -11.89
N MET A 239 -12.66 -12.71 -13.06
CA MET A 239 -12.76 -11.70 -14.14
C MET A 239 -14.18 -11.44 -14.63
N ASN A 240 -15.07 -12.45 -14.58
CA ASN A 240 -16.48 -12.35 -14.97
C ASN A 240 -17.36 -11.68 -13.90
N GLU A 241 -16.83 -11.45 -12.70
CA GLU A 241 -17.58 -10.79 -11.63
C GLU A 241 -17.57 -9.26 -11.76
N PRO A 242 -18.58 -8.57 -11.20
CA PRO A 242 -18.65 -7.12 -11.21
C PRO A 242 -17.40 -6.47 -10.58
N PRO A 243 -17.07 -5.23 -10.97
CA PRO A 243 -15.92 -4.53 -10.42
C PRO A 243 -16.03 -4.32 -8.90
N GLY A 244 -17.24 -4.25 -8.33
CA GLY A 244 -17.44 -4.21 -6.87
C GLY A 244 -16.86 -5.44 -6.16
N ALA A 245 -17.12 -6.64 -6.68
CA ALA A 245 -16.59 -7.88 -6.14
C ALA A 245 -15.06 -7.94 -6.23
N ARG A 246 -14.51 -7.64 -7.41
CA ARG A 246 -13.05 -7.59 -7.65
C ARG A 246 -12.35 -6.57 -6.74
N MET A 247 -12.98 -5.43 -6.47
CA MET A 247 -12.43 -4.40 -5.58
C MET A 247 -12.46 -4.83 -4.09
N ARG A 248 -13.31 -5.78 -3.69
CA ARG A 248 -13.47 -6.19 -2.28
C ARG A 248 -12.85 -7.54 -1.93
N VAL A 249 -12.65 -8.43 -2.89
CA VAL A 249 -12.13 -9.78 -2.65
C VAL A 249 -10.78 -9.78 -1.90
N GLY A 250 -9.88 -8.83 -2.18
CA GLY A 250 -8.62 -8.69 -1.45
C GLY A 250 -8.82 -8.39 0.04
N LEU A 251 -9.84 -7.60 0.39
CA LEU A 251 -10.21 -7.31 1.78
C LEU A 251 -10.88 -8.51 2.45
N THR A 252 -11.69 -9.28 1.72
CA THR A 252 -12.28 -10.53 2.21
C THR A 252 -11.20 -11.54 2.59
N ALA A 253 -10.25 -11.79 1.68
CA ALA A 253 -9.10 -12.66 1.94
C ALA A 253 -8.26 -12.17 3.13
N LEU A 254 -7.98 -10.86 3.19
CA LEU A 254 -7.25 -10.27 4.31
C LEU A 254 -7.98 -10.43 5.64
N THR A 255 -9.30 -10.30 5.66
CA THR A 255 -10.10 -10.45 6.89
C THR A 255 -10.06 -11.87 7.44
N MET A 256 -10.05 -12.88 6.56
CA MET A 256 -9.83 -14.28 6.96
C MET A 256 -8.41 -14.47 7.50
N ALA A 257 -7.39 -13.88 6.87
CA ALA A 257 -6.00 -13.94 7.34
C ALA A 257 -5.81 -13.25 8.70
N GLU A 258 -6.45 -12.11 8.92
CA GLU A 258 -6.41 -11.36 10.19
C GLU A 258 -6.97 -12.18 11.35
N TYR A 259 -7.98 -13.02 11.13
CA TYR A 259 -8.47 -13.90 12.20
C TYR A 259 -7.37 -14.86 12.68
N PHE A 260 -6.61 -15.46 11.75
CA PHE A 260 -5.52 -16.35 12.12
C PHE A 260 -4.34 -15.61 12.77
N ARG A 261 -4.10 -14.35 12.39
CA ARG A 261 -3.08 -13.50 13.03
C ARG A 261 -3.49 -13.09 14.45
N ASP A 262 -4.68 -12.51 14.60
CA ASP A 262 -5.12 -11.83 15.83
C ASP A 262 -5.70 -12.81 16.86
N VAL A 263 -6.46 -13.83 16.42
CA VAL A 263 -7.17 -14.75 17.33
C VAL A 263 -6.40 -16.04 17.55
N ASN A 264 -5.82 -16.59 16.49
CA ASN A 264 -5.04 -17.83 16.60
C ASN A 264 -3.56 -17.59 16.92
N GLU A 265 -3.09 -16.34 16.92
CA GLU A 265 -1.71 -15.96 17.22
C GLU A 265 -0.68 -16.70 16.34
N GLN A 266 -1.00 -16.84 15.04
CA GLN A 266 -0.23 -17.63 14.10
C GLN A 266 0.40 -16.80 12.98
N ASP A 267 1.39 -17.41 12.32
CA ASP A 267 1.96 -16.90 11.08
C ASP A 267 1.11 -17.33 9.89
N VAL A 268 0.72 -16.33 9.12
CA VAL A 268 -0.17 -16.47 7.99
C VAL A 268 0.54 -16.00 6.73
N LEU A 269 0.46 -16.80 5.67
CA LEU A 269 0.73 -16.29 4.34
C LEU A 269 -0.54 -15.78 3.68
N LEU A 270 -0.47 -14.58 3.13
CA LEU A 270 -1.52 -14.02 2.29
C LEU A 270 -1.03 -13.91 0.86
N PHE A 271 -1.73 -14.52 -0.08
CA PHE A 271 -1.47 -14.37 -1.49
C PHE A 271 -2.51 -13.45 -2.12
N ILE A 272 -2.07 -12.46 -2.88
CA ILE A 272 -2.95 -11.59 -3.66
C ILE A 272 -2.50 -11.64 -5.12
N ASP A 273 -3.19 -12.43 -5.94
CA ASP A 273 -3.02 -12.42 -7.39
C ASP A 273 -4.33 -11.92 -8.02
N ASN A 274 -4.42 -10.71 -8.56
CA ASN A 274 -3.38 -9.70 -8.73
C ASN A 274 -3.72 -8.37 -8.07
N ILE A 275 -2.76 -7.73 -7.40
CA ILE A 275 -2.99 -6.41 -6.78
C ILE A 275 -3.31 -5.32 -7.81
N PHE A 276 -2.80 -5.45 -9.04
CA PHE A 276 -3.16 -4.54 -10.14
C PHE A 276 -4.64 -4.63 -10.49
N ARG A 277 -5.26 -5.83 -10.40
CA ARG A 277 -6.69 -6.01 -10.67
C ARG A 277 -7.57 -5.36 -9.61
N PHE A 278 -7.10 -5.26 -8.36
CA PHE A 278 -7.75 -4.47 -7.33
C PHE A 278 -7.79 -2.99 -7.71
N VAL A 279 -6.65 -2.44 -8.18
CA VAL A 279 -6.56 -1.05 -8.65
C VAL A 279 -7.45 -0.80 -9.86
N GLN A 280 -7.42 -1.71 -10.84
CA GLN A 280 -8.24 -1.63 -12.05
C GLN A 280 -9.73 -1.62 -11.71
N ALA A 281 -10.17 -2.53 -10.83
CA ALA A 281 -11.55 -2.57 -10.37
C ALA A 281 -11.95 -1.28 -9.63
N GLY A 282 -11.04 -0.72 -8.83
CA GLY A 282 -11.24 0.59 -8.18
C GLY A 282 -11.41 1.74 -9.18
N SER A 283 -10.63 1.75 -10.27
CA SER A 283 -10.80 2.74 -11.35
C SER A 283 -12.15 2.60 -12.05
N GLU A 284 -12.59 1.37 -12.36
CA GLU A 284 -13.91 1.09 -12.93
C GLU A 284 -15.05 1.57 -12.01
N VAL A 285 -14.98 1.24 -10.71
CA VAL A 285 -15.96 1.71 -9.72
C VAL A 285 -15.95 3.24 -9.61
N SER A 286 -14.78 3.86 -9.56
CA SER A 286 -14.63 5.32 -9.44
C SER A 286 -15.26 6.06 -10.63
N ALA A 287 -15.07 5.56 -11.85
CA ALA A 287 -15.69 6.12 -13.05
C ALA A 287 -17.23 6.02 -12.97
N LEU A 288 -17.76 4.87 -12.54
CA LEU A 288 -19.20 4.67 -12.40
C LEU A 288 -19.83 5.52 -11.27
N LEU A 289 -19.06 5.82 -10.22
CA LEU A 289 -19.49 6.74 -9.17
C LEU A 289 -19.47 8.22 -9.63
N GLY A 290 -18.91 8.52 -10.81
CA GLY A 290 -18.80 9.87 -11.35
C GLY A 290 -17.70 10.71 -10.70
N ARG A 291 -16.67 10.07 -10.12
CA ARG A 291 -15.50 10.77 -9.59
C ARG A 291 -14.62 11.24 -10.75
N MET A 292 -14.06 12.45 -10.66
CA MET A 292 -13.09 12.91 -11.65
C MET A 292 -11.84 12.01 -11.61
N PRO A 293 -11.39 11.48 -12.75
CA PRO A 293 -10.19 10.65 -12.81
C PRO A 293 -8.93 11.47 -12.53
N SER A 294 -7.88 10.78 -12.06
CA SER A 294 -6.55 11.32 -11.85
C SER A 294 -5.60 10.89 -13.00
N ALA A 295 -4.29 10.94 -12.76
CA ALA A 295 -3.27 10.53 -13.73
C ALA A 295 -3.58 9.16 -14.35
N VAL A 296 -3.42 9.07 -15.69
CA VAL A 296 -3.63 7.85 -16.49
C VAL A 296 -5.05 7.26 -16.39
N GLY A 297 -6.01 8.01 -15.82
CA GLY A 297 -7.40 7.56 -15.70
C GLY A 297 -7.73 6.77 -14.44
N TYR A 298 -6.81 6.69 -13.45
CA TYR A 298 -7.08 6.03 -12.17
C TYR A 298 -7.98 6.85 -11.25
N GLN A 299 -8.51 6.20 -10.21
CA GLN A 299 -9.30 6.86 -9.19
C GLN A 299 -8.46 7.86 -8.39
N PRO A 300 -9.03 9.01 -7.97
CA PRO A 300 -8.31 10.00 -7.16
C PRO A 300 -7.99 9.49 -5.74
N THR A 301 -8.60 8.38 -5.33
CA THR A 301 -8.47 7.74 -4.01
C THR A 301 -7.51 6.55 -4.01
N LEU A 302 -6.76 6.33 -5.11
CA LEU A 302 -5.92 5.16 -5.31
C LEU A 302 -4.98 4.91 -4.13
N SER A 303 -4.29 5.95 -3.67
CA SER A 303 -3.32 5.87 -2.56
C SER A 303 -3.99 5.51 -1.22
N THR A 304 -5.16 6.06 -0.94
CA THR A 304 -5.91 5.76 0.29
C THR A 304 -6.47 4.34 0.28
N GLU A 305 -7.02 3.89 -0.85
CA GLU A 305 -7.57 2.54 -1.01
C GLU A 305 -6.46 1.48 -0.93
N MET A 306 -5.31 1.74 -1.57
CA MET A 306 -4.12 0.90 -1.46
C MET A 306 -3.59 0.87 -0.03
N GLY A 307 -3.40 2.03 0.61
CA GLY A 307 -2.91 2.11 1.98
C GLY A 307 -3.82 1.38 2.98
N SER A 308 -5.14 1.51 2.82
CA SER A 308 -6.11 0.82 3.70
C SER A 308 -5.99 -0.71 3.65
N LEU A 309 -5.62 -1.27 2.49
CA LEU A 309 -5.35 -2.70 2.34
C LEU A 309 -3.94 -3.07 2.84
N GLN A 310 -2.92 -2.32 2.43
CA GLN A 310 -1.51 -2.65 2.68
C GLN A 310 -1.07 -2.44 4.13
N GLU A 311 -1.66 -1.48 4.86
CA GLU A 311 -1.27 -1.22 6.26
C GLU A 311 -1.88 -2.23 7.23
N ARG A 312 -2.95 -2.92 6.83
CA ARG A 312 -3.49 -4.06 7.58
C ARG A 312 -2.62 -5.31 7.45
N ILE A 313 -1.82 -5.40 6.38
CA ILE A 313 -0.84 -6.48 6.16
C ILE A 313 0.45 -6.11 6.89
N THR A 314 0.62 -6.67 8.09
CA THR A 314 1.77 -6.38 8.94
C THR A 314 1.95 -7.45 10.03
N SER A 315 3.10 -7.42 10.70
CA SER A 315 3.38 -8.17 11.93
C SER A 315 2.86 -7.42 13.15
N THR A 316 2.05 -8.10 13.94
CA THR A 316 1.66 -7.65 15.27
C THR A 316 2.45 -8.43 16.34
N LYS A 317 2.26 -8.07 17.61
CA LYS A 317 2.82 -8.83 18.75
C LYS A 317 2.22 -10.23 18.91
N GLU A 318 1.03 -10.45 18.35
CA GLU A 318 0.25 -11.68 18.46
C GLU A 318 0.57 -12.66 17.31
N GLY A 319 0.82 -12.15 16.10
CA GLY A 319 1.14 -12.98 14.95
C GLY A 319 1.63 -12.15 13.77
N SER A 320 1.81 -12.79 12.61
CA SER A 320 2.23 -12.07 11.40
C SER A 320 1.45 -12.47 10.16
N ILE A 321 1.20 -11.49 9.28
CA ILE A 321 0.72 -11.73 7.93
C ILE A 321 1.84 -11.36 6.97
N THR A 322 2.49 -12.38 6.39
CA THR A 322 3.46 -12.19 5.32
C THR A 322 2.71 -12.25 3.99
N SER A 323 2.75 -11.19 3.19
CA SER A 323 2.01 -11.16 1.93
C SER A 323 2.90 -11.32 0.72
N ILE A 324 2.41 -12.10 -0.24
CA ILE A 324 3.03 -12.30 -1.54
C ILE A 324 2.02 -11.85 -2.59
N GLN A 325 2.34 -10.75 -3.25
CA GLN A 325 1.42 -10.04 -4.12
C GLN A 325 1.96 -10.07 -5.53
N ALA A 326 1.21 -10.65 -6.45
CA ALA A 326 1.56 -10.54 -7.85
C ALA A 326 1.24 -9.12 -8.31
N VAL A 327 2.23 -8.47 -8.94
CA VAL A 327 2.09 -7.11 -9.48
C VAL A 327 2.27 -7.18 -10.98
N TYR A 328 1.20 -6.87 -11.71
CA TYR A 328 1.26 -6.65 -13.14
C TYR A 328 1.72 -5.22 -13.43
N VAL A 329 2.77 -5.06 -14.23
CA VAL A 329 3.25 -3.75 -14.69
C VAL A 329 2.71 -3.53 -16.10
N PRO A 330 1.79 -2.59 -16.32
CA PRO A 330 1.23 -2.33 -17.63
C PRO A 330 2.33 -1.78 -18.56
N ALA A 331 2.43 -2.35 -19.76
CA ALA A 331 3.42 -1.95 -20.78
C ALA A 331 4.88 -1.89 -20.29
N ASP A 332 5.22 -2.65 -19.24
CA ASP A 332 6.52 -2.62 -18.56
C ASP A 332 6.94 -1.22 -18.05
N ASP A 333 5.96 -0.32 -17.83
CA ASP A 333 6.18 1.02 -17.28
C ASP A 333 6.03 1.04 -15.74
N LEU A 334 7.16 1.08 -15.04
CA LEU A 334 7.21 1.19 -13.58
C LEU A 334 6.75 2.56 -13.06
N THR A 335 6.61 3.56 -13.94
CA THR A 335 6.16 4.92 -13.58
C THR A 335 4.64 5.06 -13.60
N ASP A 336 3.91 4.03 -14.06
CA ASP A 336 2.45 4.00 -13.94
C ASP A 336 2.01 4.14 -12.47
N PRO A 337 0.97 4.94 -12.17
CA PRO A 337 0.52 5.17 -10.80
C PRO A 337 0.19 3.90 -10.00
N ALA A 338 -0.32 2.84 -10.64
CA ALA A 338 -0.70 1.60 -9.97
C ALA A 338 0.51 0.84 -9.37
N PRO A 339 1.55 0.47 -10.15
CA PRO A 339 2.75 -0.13 -9.59
C PRO A 339 3.51 0.86 -8.70
N ALA A 340 3.62 2.14 -9.07
CA ALA A 340 4.34 3.15 -8.27
C ALA A 340 3.76 3.28 -6.84
N THR A 341 2.44 3.32 -6.70
CA THR A 341 1.77 3.37 -5.38
C THR A 341 1.97 2.06 -4.62
N THR A 342 1.90 0.92 -5.31
CA THR A 342 2.11 -0.40 -4.69
C THR A 342 3.53 -0.54 -4.16
N PHE A 343 4.54 -0.09 -4.92
CA PHE A 343 5.96 -0.17 -4.57
C PHE A 343 6.28 0.52 -3.24
N ALA A 344 5.60 1.62 -2.94
CA ALA A 344 5.80 2.36 -1.69
C ALA A 344 5.50 1.51 -0.44
N HIS A 345 4.73 0.42 -0.57
CA HIS A 345 4.37 -0.46 0.54
C HIS A 345 5.12 -1.80 0.56
N LEU A 346 5.92 -2.14 -0.46
CA LEU A 346 6.60 -3.43 -0.54
C LEU A 346 7.96 -3.41 0.18
N ASP A 347 8.22 -4.44 0.98
CA ASP A 347 9.50 -4.66 1.65
C ASP A 347 10.54 -5.36 0.75
N ALA A 348 10.06 -6.24 -0.14
CA ALA A 348 10.91 -7.00 -1.06
C ALA A 348 10.24 -7.13 -2.43
N THR A 349 11.07 -7.19 -3.48
CA THR A 349 10.60 -7.33 -4.86
C THR A 349 11.35 -8.47 -5.54
N THR A 350 10.61 -9.42 -6.08
CA THR A 350 11.15 -10.56 -6.85
C THR A 350 10.65 -10.45 -8.27
N VAL A 351 11.57 -10.33 -9.24
CA VAL A 351 11.25 -10.15 -10.65
C VAL A 351 11.52 -11.44 -11.43
N LEU A 352 10.46 -12.06 -11.94
CA LEU A 352 10.52 -13.24 -12.80
C LEU A 352 10.60 -12.79 -14.27
N SER A 353 11.76 -13.00 -14.88
CA SER A 353 12.02 -12.64 -16.27
C SER A 353 11.63 -13.76 -17.23
N ARG A 354 10.82 -13.42 -18.24
CA ARG A 354 10.50 -14.33 -19.34
C ARG A 354 11.74 -14.81 -20.09
N GLY A 355 12.74 -13.94 -20.28
CA GLY A 355 13.97 -14.29 -20.99
C GLY A 355 14.79 -15.34 -20.24
N LEU A 356 14.77 -15.33 -18.91
CA LEU A 356 15.39 -16.39 -18.10
C LEU A 356 14.56 -17.67 -18.14
N ALA A 357 13.23 -17.57 -18.01
CA ALA A 357 12.33 -18.73 -18.07
C ALA A 357 12.43 -19.47 -19.42
N ALA A 358 12.50 -18.73 -20.54
CA ALA A 358 12.66 -19.31 -21.87
C ALA A 358 13.97 -20.11 -21.98
N LYS A 359 15.10 -19.56 -21.52
CA LYS A 359 16.39 -20.28 -21.54
C LYS A 359 16.37 -21.59 -20.75
N VAL A 360 15.63 -21.64 -19.63
CA VAL A 360 15.48 -22.87 -18.83
C VAL A 360 14.59 -23.87 -19.57
N ASN A 361 13.45 -23.43 -20.11
CA ASN A 361 12.55 -24.29 -20.89
C ASN A 361 13.22 -24.82 -22.18
N ASP A 362 14.06 -24.01 -22.82
CA ASP A 362 14.85 -24.39 -23.98
C ASP A 362 15.95 -25.40 -23.60
N ALA A 363 16.48 -25.35 -22.37
CA ALA A 363 17.40 -26.36 -21.84
C ALA A 363 16.69 -27.68 -21.46
N GLU A 364 15.41 -27.63 -21.03
CA GLU A 364 14.61 -28.82 -20.69
C GLU A 364 13.98 -29.51 -21.92
N LYS A 365 13.71 -28.77 -23.01
CA LYS A 365 13.34 -29.34 -24.32
C LYS A 365 14.57 -29.92 -25.03
N GLY A 366 15.20 -30.89 -24.39
CA GLY A 366 16.17 -31.77 -25.02
C GLY A 366 15.50 -32.66 -26.06
N SER A 367 15.30 -32.14 -27.28
CA SER A 367 15.27 -32.99 -28.46
C SER A 367 16.25 -32.60 -29.56
N ASP A 368 16.91 -31.44 -29.49
CA ASP A 368 17.95 -31.03 -30.47
C ASP A 368 19.03 -30.11 -29.86
N ILE A 369 19.38 -30.30 -28.58
CA ILE A 369 20.48 -29.53 -27.97
C ILE A 369 21.77 -30.34 -28.12
N ASP A 370 22.73 -29.79 -28.87
CA ASP A 370 24.09 -30.34 -28.97
C ASP A 370 24.65 -30.51 -27.54
N PRO A 371 25.14 -31.70 -27.15
CA PRO A 371 25.71 -31.95 -25.83
C PRO A 371 26.77 -30.91 -25.42
N GLN A 372 27.46 -30.31 -26.40
CA GLN A 372 28.44 -29.26 -26.14
C GLN A 372 27.81 -27.93 -25.69
N GLU A 373 26.64 -27.57 -26.22
CA GLU A 373 25.94 -26.31 -25.89
C GLU A 373 25.26 -26.41 -24.51
N ALA A 374 24.73 -27.59 -24.15
CA ALA A 374 24.23 -27.88 -22.81
C ALA A 374 25.35 -27.85 -21.76
N GLN A 375 26.51 -28.42 -22.08
CA GLN A 375 27.70 -28.37 -21.22
C GLN A 375 28.17 -26.93 -21.01
N GLN A 376 28.19 -26.13 -22.07
CA GLN A 376 28.60 -24.73 -22.02
C GLN A 376 27.61 -23.87 -21.22
N THR A 377 26.31 -24.16 -21.33
CA THR A 377 25.26 -23.48 -20.55
C THR A 377 25.35 -23.81 -19.06
N LEU A 378 25.65 -25.08 -18.72
CA LEU A 378 25.94 -25.50 -17.34
C LEU A 378 27.19 -24.81 -16.80
N GLU A 379 28.26 -24.74 -17.59
CA GLU A 379 29.52 -24.07 -17.22
C GLU A 379 29.32 -22.56 -16.98
N ILE A 380 28.50 -21.91 -17.81
CA ILE A 380 28.12 -20.49 -17.65
C ILE A 380 27.24 -20.31 -16.40
N ALA A 381 26.30 -21.20 -16.14
CA ALA A 381 25.45 -21.17 -14.95
C ALA A 381 26.27 -21.38 -13.67
N GLU A 382 27.17 -22.36 -13.65
CA GLU A 382 28.11 -22.61 -12.55
C GLU A 382 29.10 -21.46 -12.36
N ALA A 383 29.60 -20.85 -13.43
CA ALA A 383 30.46 -19.68 -13.35
C ALA A 383 29.71 -18.45 -12.81
N ASN A 384 28.44 -18.29 -13.15
CA ASN A 384 27.58 -17.24 -12.61
C ASN A 384 27.23 -17.48 -11.14
N LEU A 385 26.98 -18.75 -10.74
CA LEU A 385 26.75 -19.14 -9.36
C LEU A 385 28.01 -18.93 -8.51
N ARG A 386 29.19 -19.37 -8.99
CA ARG A 386 30.49 -19.09 -8.35
C ARG A 386 30.81 -17.61 -8.28
N LYS A 387 30.44 -16.81 -9.29
CA LYS A 387 30.51 -15.34 -9.23
C LYS A 387 29.55 -14.74 -8.21
N ALA A 388 28.35 -15.31 -8.04
CA ALA A 388 27.36 -14.86 -7.06
C ALA A 388 27.78 -15.24 -5.62
N GLU A 389 28.31 -16.45 -5.40
CA GLU A 389 28.89 -16.90 -4.13
C GLU A 389 30.17 -16.14 -3.78
N GLY A 390 31.03 -15.90 -4.78
CA GLY A 390 32.19 -15.01 -4.66
C GLY A 390 31.76 -13.58 -4.33
N LYS A 391 30.70 -13.06 -4.96
CA LYS A 391 30.10 -11.77 -4.57
C LYS A 391 29.53 -11.80 -3.17
N ARG A 392 28.94 -12.90 -2.67
CA ARG A 392 28.49 -13.02 -1.28
C ARG A 392 29.66 -12.97 -0.31
N GLN A 393 30.73 -13.72 -0.55
CA GLN A 393 31.93 -13.65 0.27
C GLN A 393 32.59 -12.27 0.18
N ILE A 394 32.59 -11.64 -0.99
CA ILE A 394 33.12 -10.28 -1.19
C ILE A 394 32.21 -9.24 -0.55
N ILE A 395 30.88 -9.40 -0.54
CA ILE A 395 29.93 -8.48 0.08
C ILE A 395 29.95 -8.67 1.59
N GLU A 396 29.91 -9.89 2.12
CA GLU A 396 30.08 -10.16 3.55
C GLU A 396 31.47 -9.73 4.03
N ALA A 397 32.53 -10.01 3.28
CA ALA A 397 33.88 -9.53 3.59
C ALA A 397 34.00 -8.02 3.45
N ASN A 398 33.38 -7.37 2.46
CA ASN A 398 33.38 -5.90 2.33
C ASN A 398 32.48 -5.23 3.38
N LEU A 399 31.40 -5.88 3.83
CA LEU A 399 30.53 -5.39 4.89
C LEU A 399 31.23 -5.56 6.25
N ALA A 400 31.92 -6.68 6.46
CA ALA A 400 32.78 -6.91 7.61
C ALA A 400 33.99 -5.96 7.61
N LEU A 401 34.62 -5.73 6.44
CA LEU A 401 35.71 -4.79 6.23
C LEU A 401 35.23 -3.35 6.41
N ARG A 402 34.01 -2.99 5.95
CA ARG A 402 33.41 -1.67 6.21
C ARG A 402 33.08 -1.49 7.69
N ARG A 403 32.57 -2.50 8.38
CA ARG A 403 32.34 -2.47 9.84
C ARG A 403 33.66 -2.36 10.61
N ALA A 404 34.70 -3.07 10.16
CA ALA A 404 36.04 -3.00 10.75
C ALA A 404 36.72 -1.65 10.44
N ARG A 405 36.62 -1.13 9.22
CA ARG A 405 37.11 0.20 8.83
C ARG A 405 36.38 1.30 9.57
N ALA A 406 35.06 1.25 9.70
CA ALA A 406 34.30 2.20 10.49
C ALA A 406 34.69 2.17 11.98
N ARG A 407 34.99 0.99 12.54
CA ARG A 407 35.55 0.88 13.90
C ARG A 407 36.97 1.44 14.01
N VAL A 408 37.83 1.21 13.02
CA VAL A 408 39.21 1.71 12.99
C VAL A 408 39.26 3.22 12.72
N GLU A 409 38.39 3.75 11.85
CA GLU A 409 38.20 5.19 11.63
C GLU A 409 37.62 5.85 12.88
N ALA A 410 36.63 5.26 13.55
CA ALA A 410 36.15 5.77 14.83
C ALA A 410 37.27 5.81 15.89
N ILE A 411 38.17 4.82 15.93
CA ILE A 411 39.33 4.79 16.85
C ILE A 411 40.40 5.82 16.43
N ASN A 412 40.66 6.01 15.14
CA ASN A 412 41.65 6.96 14.61
C ASN A 412 41.15 8.42 14.66
N VAL A 413 39.85 8.66 14.58
CA VAL A 413 39.24 9.99 14.75
C VAL A 413 39.39 10.45 16.21
N ILE A 414 39.31 9.53 17.18
CA ILE A 414 39.56 9.82 18.61
C ILE A 414 41.04 10.17 18.86
N SER A 415 41.99 9.64 18.07
CA SER A 415 43.43 9.89 18.29
C SER A 415 44.01 11.08 17.50
N SER A 416 43.32 11.58 16.47
CA SER A 416 43.80 12.65 15.58
C SER A 416 43.05 14.00 15.71
N ALA A 417 42.18 14.11 16.71
CA ALA A 417 41.25 15.23 16.94
C ALA A 417 41.85 16.67 16.88
N PRO A 418 43.14 16.96 17.17
CA PRO A 418 43.61 18.35 17.09
C PRO A 418 43.95 18.84 15.67
N MET A 419 44.16 17.95 14.69
CA MET A 419 44.73 18.34 13.37
C MET A 419 43.68 18.40 12.24
N PHE A 420 42.52 17.77 12.40
CA PHE A 420 41.47 17.68 11.36
C PHE A 420 40.60 18.95 11.26
N LEU A 421 40.50 19.74 12.34
CA LEU A 421 39.63 20.92 12.43
C LEU A 421 40.04 22.11 11.54
N LEU A 422 41.19 22.10 10.88
CA LEU A 422 41.65 23.22 10.06
C LEU A 422 41.47 23.03 8.55
N TYR A 423 41.34 21.78 8.05
CA TYR A 423 41.31 21.50 6.61
C TYR A 423 39.90 21.40 6.00
N GLU A 424 38.86 21.13 6.79
CA GLU A 424 37.47 21.02 6.28
C GLU A 424 36.78 22.38 6.06
N TYR A 425 37.36 23.48 6.56
CA TYR A 425 36.79 24.81 6.34
C TYR A 425 37.14 25.42 4.97
N ASP A 426 38.03 24.80 4.18
CA ASP A 426 38.44 25.35 2.89
C ASP A 426 37.27 25.46 1.89
N ILE A 427 36.39 24.46 1.88
CA ILE A 427 35.18 24.46 1.03
C ILE A 427 34.18 25.48 1.54
N PHE A 428 34.03 25.61 2.86
CA PHE A 428 33.16 26.61 3.47
C PHE A 428 33.62 28.04 3.16
N TRP A 429 34.92 28.32 3.31
CA TRP A 429 35.51 29.60 2.96
C TRP A 429 35.41 29.89 1.45
N ALA A 430 35.60 28.88 0.59
CA ALA A 430 35.42 29.04 -0.86
C ALA A 430 33.97 29.42 -1.21
N PHE A 431 32.97 28.75 -0.64
CA PHE A 431 31.56 29.09 -0.85
C PHE A 431 31.20 30.48 -0.32
N LEU A 432 31.74 30.86 0.84
CA LEU A 432 31.49 32.16 1.46
C LEU A 432 32.10 33.31 0.64
N ILE A 433 33.28 33.08 0.05
CA ILE A 433 33.92 34.03 -0.88
C ILE A 433 33.11 34.14 -2.18
N ILE A 434 32.71 33.02 -2.78
CA ILE A 434 31.95 33.03 -4.05
C ILE A 434 30.58 33.71 -3.85
N SER A 435 29.88 33.40 -2.75
CA SER A 435 28.56 33.97 -2.47
C SER A 435 28.59 35.46 -2.16
N SER A 436 29.70 35.99 -1.63
CA SER A 436 29.89 37.42 -1.37
C SER A 436 30.41 38.19 -2.58
N VAL A 437 31.24 37.58 -3.44
CA VAL A 437 31.78 38.24 -4.64
C VAL A 437 30.73 38.46 -5.72
N ILE A 438 29.82 37.50 -5.94
CA ILE A 438 28.82 37.58 -7.04
C ILE A 438 27.89 38.81 -6.89
N PRO A 439 27.26 39.07 -5.72
CA PRO A 439 26.40 40.24 -5.52
C PRO A 439 27.16 41.56 -5.64
N ILE A 440 28.38 41.62 -5.08
CA ILE A 440 29.22 42.82 -5.12
C ILE A 440 29.58 43.16 -6.58
N LEU A 441 29.95 42.14 -7.35
CA LEU A 441 30.27 42.29 -8.76
C LEU A 441 29.03 42.70 -9.57
N ALA A 442 27.87 42.12 -9.30
CA ALA A 442 26.62 42.50 -9.94
C ALA A 442 26.23 43.96 -9.64
N PHE A 443 26.41 44.43 -8.40
CA PHE A 443 26.17 45.83 -8.03
C PHE A 443 27.18 46.78 -8.66
N LEU A 444 28.46 46.42 -8.72
CA LEU A 444 29.50 47.20 -9.38
C LEU A 444 29.23 47.31 -10.88
N ILE A 445 28.92 46.20 -11.54
CA ILE A 445 28.58 46.18 -12.97
C ILE A 445 27.32 46.98 -13.23
N SER A 446 26.29 46.85 -12.39
CA SER A 446 25.08 47.66 -12.49
C SER A 446 25.39 49.14 -12.32
N GLY A 447 26.23 49.51 -11.34
CA GLY A 447 26.68 50.90 -11.15
C GLY A 447 27.50 51.45 -12.32
N LEU A 448 28.33 50.61 -12.96
CA LEU A 448 29.19 51.00 -14.08
C LEU A 448 28.44 51.09 -15.42
N LEU A 449 27.52 50.16 -15.66
CA LEU A 449 26.72 50.08 -16.89
C LEU A 449 25.42 50.88 -16.83
N SER A 450 24.98 51.31 -15.64
CA SER A 450 23.76 52.12 -15.51
C SER A 450 23.98 53.51 -16.13
N PRO A 451 23.20 53.89 -17.16
CA PRO A 451 23.33 55.19 -17.79
C PRO A 451 22.89 56.31 -16.81
N ILE A 452 23.81 57.25 -16.52
CA ILE A 452 23.64 58.33 -15.54
C ILE A 452 22.60 59.40 -15.99
N ARG A 453 22.18 59.41 -17.26
CA ARG A 453 21.14 60.33 -17.76
C ARG A 453 19.84 59.58 -18.04
N LYS A 454 18.83 59.82 -17.19
CA LYS A 454 17.44 59.46 -17.48
C LYS A 454 16.94 60.39 -18.59
N GLY A 455 16.89 59.90 -19.84
CA GLY A 455 16.27 60.63 -20.94
C GLY A 455 14.74 60.72 -20.74
N PRO A 456 14.08 61.81 -21.19
CA PRO A 456 12.64 62.01 -21.01
C PRO A 456 11.77 60.89 -21.63
N GLU A 457 12.26 60.18 -22.64
CA GLU A 457 11.59 59.02 -23.25
C GLU A 457 11.48 57.78 -22.34
N LYS A 458 12.36 57.64 -21.33
CA LYS A 458 12.26 56.53 -20.37
C LYS A 458 11.16 56.74 -19.31
N LEU A 459 10.53 57.92 -19.31
CA LEU A 459 9.38 58.29 -18.49
C LEU A 459 8.08 58.37 -19.29
N SER A 460 8.14 58.21 -20.63
CA SER A 460 6.93 58.14 -21.45
C SER A 460 6.41 56.71 -21.51
N SER A 461 5.10 56.56 -21.33
CA SER A 461 4.38 55.30 -21.49
C SER A 461 4.51 54.81 -22.93
N TYR A 462 4.94 53.55 -23.06
CA TYR A 462 5.21 52.84 -24.31
C TYR A 462 4.01 52.85 -25.28
N GLU A 463 4.30 52.82 -26.58
CA GLU A 463 3.44 53.07 -27.74
C GLU A 463 2.25 52.10 -27.94
N SER A 464 1.25 52.12 -27.07
CA SER A 464 -0.08 51.64 -27.43
C SER A 464 -1.10 52.49 -26.71
N GLY A 465 -1.82 53.31 -27.46
CA GLY A 465 -2.76 54.33 -26.99
C GLY A 465 -4.01 53.78 -26.29
N ILE A 466 -3.84 52.94 -25.28
CA ILE A 466 -4.87 52.52 -24.34
C ILE A 466 -4.47 53.11 -22.99
N GLU A 467 -5.28 54.03 -22.48
CA GLU A 467 -5.12 54.52 -21.11
C GLU A 467 -5.32 53.35 -20.14
N PRO A 468 -4.35 53.07 -19.24
CA PRO A 468 -4.49 52.00 -18.26
C PRO A 468 -5.61 52.36 -17.28
N MET A 469 -6.69 51.57 -17.28
CA MET A 469 -7.64 51.59 -16.16
C MET A 469 -7.00 50.90 -14.95
N GLY A 470 -6.40 51.72 -14.08
CA GLY A 470 -5.93 51.33 -12.75
C GLY A 470 -4.44 50.97 -12.68
N ASP A 471 -3.88 51.11 -11.48
CA ASP A 471 -2.51 50.71 -11.19
C ASP A 471 -2.35 49.19 -11.35
N ALA A 472 -1.59 48.75 -12.35
CA ALA A 472 -1.18 47.35 -12.52
C ALA A 472 -0.18 46.87 -11.43
N TRP A 473 0.09 47.71 -10.44
CA TRP A 473 0.87 47.38 -9.26
C TRP A 473 -0.08 47.08 -8.10
N LEU A 474 -0.47 45.80 -7.98
CA LEU A 474 -0.86 45.32 -6.67
C LEU A 474 0.39 45.42 -5.78
N GLN A 475 0.48 46.45 -4.94
CA GLN A 475 1.44 46.46 -3.84
C GLN A 475 1.05 45.33 -2.88
N PHE A 476 1.49 44.11 -3.17
CA PHE A 476 1.50 43.07 -2.17
C PHE A 476 2.40 43.56 -1.04
N ARG A 477 1.82 43.75 0.16
CA ARG A 477 2.59 44.14 1.34
C ARG A 477 3.67 43.06 1.55
N ILE A 478 4.93 43.42 1.26
CA ILE A 478 6.15 42.58 1.35
C ILE A 478 6.27 41.85 2.69
N ARG A 479 5.58 42.34 3.73
CA ARG A 479 5.52 41.72 5.07
C ARG A 479 5.16 40.24 5.03
N TYR A 480 4.23 39.77 4.17
CA TYR A 480 3.86 38.34 4.12
C TYR A 480 5.00 37.43 3.65
N TYR A 481 5.81 37.91 2.71
CA TYR A 481 6.98 37.16 2.21
C TYR A 481 8.04 36.96 3.29
N MET A 482 8.25 37.95 4.16
CA MET A 482 9.18 37.82 5.27
C MET A 482 8.73 36.75 6.27
N PHE A 483 7.43 36.65 6.57
CA PHE A 483 6.91 35.59 7.42
C PHE A 483 7.02 34.21 6.78
N ALA A 484 6.66 34.08 5.50
CA ALA A 484 6.81 32.83 4.78
C ALA A 484 8.28 32.39 4.70
N LEU A 485 9.20 33.32 4.49
CA LEU A 485 10.63 33.05 4.48
C LEU A 485 11.13 32.60 5.85
N VAL A 486 10.75 33.29 6.93
CA VAL A 486 11.11 32.90 8.30
C VAL A 486 10.56 31.51 8.61
N PHE A 487 9.33 31.19 8.21
CA PHE A 487 8.74 29.88 8.42
C PHE A 487 9.49 28.77 7.67
N VAL A 488 9.84 28.98 6.41
CA VAL A 488 10.63 28.03 5.61
C VAL A 488 12.02 27.83 6.20
N VAL A 489 12.67 28.90 6.65
CA VAL A 489 13.99 28.82 7.31
C VAL A 489 13.88 27.99 8.58
N PHE A 490 12.92 28.28 9.46
CA PHE A 490 12.70 27.49 10.68
C PHE A 490 12.38 26.01 10.37
N ASP A 491 11.54 25.73 9.38
CA ASP A 491 11.12 24.37 9.02
C ASP A 491 12.32 23.52 8.53
N VAL A 492 13.11 24.09 7.61
CA VAL A 492 14.36 23.47 7.12
C VAL A 492 15.35 23.29 8.27
N GLU A 493 15.43 24.24 9.21
CA GLU A 493 16.36 24.17 10.35
C GLU A 493 15.95 23.13 11.40
N THR A 494 14.65 22.91 11.65
CA THR A 494 14.17 21.84 12.53
C THR A 494 14.57 20.45 12.06
N VAL A 495 14.71 20.23 10.75
CA VAL A 495 15.20 18.97 10.20
C VAL A 495 16.63 18.66 10.68
N PHE A 496 17.45 19.68 10.96
CA PHE A 496 18.81 19.49 11.47
C PHE A 496 18.88 19.22 12.98
N LEU A 497 17.84 19.57 13.74
CA LEU A 497 17.78 19.28 15.18
C LEU A 497 17.52 17.79 15.47
N TYR A 498 16.85 17.07 14.56
CA TYR A 498 16.49 15.66 14.76
C TYR A 498 17.71 14.71 14.72
N PRO A 499 18.61 14.76 13.70
CA PRO A 499 19.85 13.97 13.70
C PRO A 499 20.76 14.29 14.89
N TRP A 500 20.77 15.55 15.33
CA TRP A 500 21.52 15.99 16.51
C TRP A 500 21.02 15.31 17.79
N ALA A 501 19.70 15.34 18.03
CA ALA A 501 19.10 14.71 19.21
C ALA A 501 19.37 13.20 19.24
N MET A 502 19.34 12.54 18.08
CA MET A 502 19.60 11.11 17.92
C MET A 502 21.08 10.73 18.07
N SER A 503 22.02 11.67 17.96
CA SER A 503 23.47 11.43 18.04
C SER A 503 24.11 11.93 19.34
N PHE A 504 23.32 12.55 20.22
CA PHE A 504 23.79 13.09 21.50
C PHE A 504 24.46 12.03 22.39
N ASP A 505 23.91 10.82 22.42
CA ASP A 505 24.44 9.69 23.21
C ASP A 505 25.85 9.25 22.78
N VAL A 506 26.26 9.58 21.54
CA VAL A 506 27.55 9.19 20.96
C VAL A 506 28.60 10.31 21.07
N LEU A 507 28.18 11.57 20.95
CA LEU A 507 29.09 12.72 20.81
C LEU A 507 29.19 13.59 22.08
N GLY A 508 28.24 13.47 23.01
CA GLY A 508 28.30 14.08 24.34
C GLY A 508 28.20 15.61 24.37
N VAL A 509 28.71 16.20 25.46
CA VAL A 509 28.58 17.63 25.82
C VAL A 509 29.11 18.63 24.76
N PRO A 510 30.18 18.37 24.00
CA PRO A 510 30.65 19.32 22.97
C PRO A 510 29.59 19.66 21.92
N VAL A 511 28.86 18.64 21.47
CA VAL A 511 27.79 18.76 20.47
C VAL A 511 26.57 19.50 21.03
N PHE A 512 26.36 19.46 22.34
CA PHE A 512 25.38 20.31 23.02
C PHE A 512 25.76 21.79 23.04
N ILE A 513 27.04 22.10 23.20
CA ILE A 513 27.50 23.49 23.15
C ILE A 513 27.35 24.05 21.73
N GLU A 514 27.66 23.27 20.69
CA GLU A 514 27.46 23.68 19.30
C GLU A 514 25.99 23.91 18.95
N ALA A 515 25.09 23.03 19.38
CA ALA A 515 23.65 23.23 19.19
C ALA A 515 23.13 24.44 19.97
N LEU A 516 23.65 24.69 21.18
CA LEU A 516 23.30 25.88 21.95
C LEU A 516 23.73 27.15 21.22
N ILE A 517 24.93 27.17 20.63
CA ILE A 517 25.42 28.28 19.82
C ILE A 517 24.55 28.47 18.58
N PHE A 518 24.19 27.38 17.89
CA PHE A 518 23.30 27.42 16.72
C PHE A 518 21.93 28.03 17.07
N VAL A 519 21.28 27.54 18.13
CA VAL A 519 20.00 28.07 18.61
C VAL A 519 20.13 29.55 19.02
N LEU A 520 21.23 29.94 19.65
CA LEU A 520 21.48 31.32 20.04
C LEU A 520 21.56 32.26 18.82
N ILE A 521 22.24 31.84 17.75
CA ILE A 521 22.32 32.60 16.48
C ILE A 521 20.93 32.81 15.89
N LEU A 522 20.07 31.78 15.90
CA LEU A 522 18.69 31.88 15.41
C LEU A 522 17.85 32.84 16.24
N ILE A 523 17.97 32.78 17.57
CA ILE A 523 17.28 33.69 18.48
C ILE A 523 17.72 35.14 18.22
N VAL A 524 19.00 35.40 17.97
CA VAL A 524 19.49 36.73 17.62
C VAL A 524 18.86 37.25 16.32
N GLY A 525 18.75 36.40 15.30
CA GLY A 525 18.06 36.74 14.05
C GLY A 525 16.57 37.06 14.25
N LEU A 526 15.89 36.25 15.06
CA LEU A 526 14.48 36.45 15.40
C LEU A 526 14.25 37.73 16.21
N VAL A 527 15.11 38.00 17.19
CA VAL A 527 15.08 39.23 18.02
C VAL A 527 15.34 40.46 17.16
N TYR A 528 16.25 40.38 16.18
CA TYR A 528 16.47 41.45 15.22
C TYR A 528 15.24 41.70 14.35
N ALA A 529 14.63 40.64 13.82
CA ALA A 529 13.39 40.73 13.03
C ALA A 529 12.24 41.34 13.86
N TRP A 530 12.11 40.92 15.13
CA TRP A 530 11.13 41.47 16.07
C TRP A 530 11.37 42.97 16.31
N ARG A 531 12.61 43.39 16.61
CA ARG A 531 12.97 44.80 16.80
C ARG A 531 12.75 45.68 15.57
N LYS A 532 12.79 45.09 14.38
CA LYS A 532 12.51 45.80 13.12
C LYS A 532 11.01 45.90 12.79
N GLY A 533 10.14 45.44 13.69
CA GLY A 533 8.69 45.46 13.49
C GLY A 533 8.24 44.47 12.42
N ALA A 534 9.08 43.49 12.04
CA ALA A 534 8.71 42.48 11.04
C ALA A 534 7.61 41.54 11.56
N LEU A 535 7.47 41.43 12.89
CA LEU A 535 6.48 40.59 13.57
C LEU A 535 5.25 41.36 14.09
N GLU A 536 5.17 42.69 13.89
CA GLU A 536 4.04 43.50 14.34
C GLU A 536 2.92 43.56 13.29
N TRP A 537 1.73 43.13 13.69
CA TRP A 537 0.54 43.10 12.84
C TRP A 537 -0.31 44.35 13.08
N SER A 538 0.07 45.46 12.44
CA SER A 538 -0.76 46.66 12.25
C SER A 538 -0.48 47.30 10.89
#